data_AF-A0A2M6X2H6-F1
#
_entry.id   AF-A0A2M6X2H6-F1
#
_cell.length_a   1.000
_cell.length_b   1.000
_cell.length_c   1.000
_cell.angle_alpha   90.00
_cell.angle_beta   90.00
_cell.angle_gamma   90.00
#
_symmetry.space_group_name_H-M   'P 1'
#
loop_
_entity.id
_entity.type
_entity.pdbx_description
1 polymer ?
#
loop_
_entity_poly.entity_id
_entity_poly.type
_entity_poly.pdbx_seq_one_letter_code
_entity_poly.pdbx_strand_id
1 'polypeptide(L)'
;MKKHTNPFVHAINFLITTLVAPICFSQQKPVDSVVGLQSNIKSQQVEVSSHQITLMTFEASLPKNHILAIDGGVAKVAIHLESLFGADELILEGNRLLLAKENSQPLTCIADVIGFAKNYSEKTNLAYEPACDAGVYVRRTTNGYNTTVELVATKIRSVLPSDYAEGLLALGKSSLSAMRKWSEEEAVLEKSSHSVQHGDAPLPDAAVSSEFRGSIVKNHHLGVQVRQKNLLAGRWYEAQNFSGFYASVVVPELIDPSILGSYPDKVKKLTSTESGSMVHLVAADLKSFSAGWFHGTHHPGVEWSKRAHNEVKNGKGGPDGFDKLFPLRPSGMPPLDKLPKIEATFSGGFQAAHSAFLYGDLAKSNSGHQYGFMESGLLMSTLKPNLATFFVTRDGAVDIKTWAVEDSVRNSQLLYVRQNGVALVDGGGRDSIGAPTKYVAQWGPGNWSGNAESKQETPRSAACIIETETDRFLVFAYFSSATPNVMARVFQAYGCDRSIHLDMNSAGQAYFALSKLVSNGESTSYLVEPLVKEMAAANPKLNGKTVPRYLVVPDYKDAFYLYRK
;
A
#
# COMPACT_ATOMS: atom_id res chain seq x y z
N MET A 1 -2.10 -49.92 -23.23
CA MET A 1 -2.53 -48.52 -23.05
C MET A 1 -3.64 -48.47 -22.00
N LYS A 2 -3.30 -48.23 -20.74
CA LYS A 2 -4.26 -48.04 -19.64
C LYS A 2 -4.16 -46.58 -19.19
N LYS A 3 -5.24 -45.82 -19.37
CA LYS A 3 -5.35 -44.44 -18.89
C LYS A 3 -5.51 -44.47 -17.37
N HIS A 4 -4.54 -43.95 -16.64
CA HIS A 4 -4.69 -43.59 -15.23
C HIS A 4 -5.50 -42.30 -15.14
N THR A 5 -6.73 -42.40 -14.66
CA THR A 5 -7.53 -41.25 -14.22
C THR A 5 -7.14 -40.90 -12.78
N ASN A 6 -6.87 -39.62 -12.55
CA ASN A 6 -6.43 -39.08 -11.28
C ASN A 6 -7.63 -38.93 -10.31
N PRO A 7 -7.64 -39.61 -9.14
CA PRO A 7 -8.75 -39.57 -8.19
C PRO A 7 -8.98 -38.19 -7.53
N PHE A 8 -8.07 -37.23 -7.72
CA PHE A 8 -8.20 -35.86 -7.18
C PHE A 8 -9.31 -35.03 -7.84
N VAL A 9 -9.75 -35.38 -9.06
CA VAL A 9 -10.74 -34.59 -9.82
C VAL A 9 -12.18 -34.89 -9.38
N HIS A 10 -12.45 -36.06 -8.77
CA HIS A 10 -13.80 -36.39 -8.27
C HIS A 10 -14.10 -35.87 -6.87
N ALA A 11 -13.07 -35.64 -6.03
CA ALA A 11 -13.26 -35.07 -4.70
C ALA A 11 -13.63 -33.56 -4.74
N ILE A 12 -13.19 -32.84 -5.77
CA ILE A 12 -13.46 -31.40 -5.92
C ILE A 12 -14.87 -31.15 -6.48
N ASN A 13 -15.37 -32.02 -7.36
CA ASN A 13 -16.73 -31.87 -7.91
C ASN A 13 -17.84 -32.27 -6.94
N PHE A 14 -17.56 -33.08 -5.92
CA PHE A 14 -18.58 -33.48 -4.92
C PHE A 14 -18.80 -32.43 -3.81
N LEU A 15 -17.87 -31.49 -3.62
CA LEU A 15 -18.03 -30.38 -2.66
C LEU A 15 -18.71 -29.14 -3.26
N ILE A 16 -18.85 -29.06 -4.58
CA ILE A 16 -19.35 -27.87 -5.29
C ILE A 16 -20.89 -27.91 -5.47
N THR A 17 -21.55 -29.05 -5.24
CA THR A 17 -22.97 -29.24 -5.60
C THR A 17 -23.97 -29.29 -4.44
N THR A 18 -23.56 -29.16 -3.18
CA THR A 18 -24.47 -29.43 -2.02
C THR A 18 -24.70 -28.27 -1.05
N LEU A 19 -24.29 -27.04 -1.36
CA LEU A 19 -24.58 -25.87 -0.51
C LEU A 19 -25.06 -24.68 -1.37
N VAL A 20 -26.25 -24.81 -1.93
CA VAL A 20 -27.05 -23.67 -2.43
C VAL A 20 -28.41 -23.73 -1.75
N ALA A 21 -28.58 -22.92 -0.71
CA ALA A 21 -29.87 -22.55 -0.16
C ALA A 21 -29.98 -21.01 -0.19
N PRO A 22 -31.16 -20.45 -0.50
CA PRO A 22 -31.33 -19.03 -0.73
C PRO A 22 -31.29 -18.27 0.60
N ILE A 23 -30.35 -17.33 0.74
CA ILE A 23 -30.33 -16.41 1.88
C ILE A 23 -31.27 -15.25 1.56
N CYS A 24 -32.42 -15.23 2.24
CA CYS A 24 -33.33 -14.09 2.28
C CYS A 24 -32.61 -12.84 2.81
N PHE A 25 -32.77 -11.73 2.10
CA PHE A 25 -32.42 -10.40 2.59
C PHE A 25 -33.28 -10.06 3.82
N SER A 26 -32.65 -9.86 4.97
CA SER A 26 -33.29 -9.32 6.16
C SER A 26 -32.40 -8.25 6.79
N GLN A 27 -32.93 -7.02 6.78
CA GLN A 27 -32.56 -5.85 7.58
C GLN A 27 -31.09 -5.39 7.50
N GLN A 28 -30.78 -4.65 6.43
CA GLN A 28 -29.67 -3.69 6.45
C GLN A 28 -30.03 -2.53 7.38
N LYS A 29 -29.14 -2.23 8.33
CA LYS A 29 -29.18 -1.01 9.15
C LYS A 29 -29.12 0.24 8.24
N PRO A 30 -29.64 1.40 8.69
CA PRO A 30 -29.53 2.64 7.94
C PRO A 30 -28.08 2.95 7.57
N VAL A 31 -27.91 3.52 6.37
CA VAL A 31 -26.60 3.85 5.75
C VAL A 31 -25.74 4.75 6.66
N ASP A 32 -26.38 5.51 7.56
CA ASP A 32 -25.73 6.33 8.58
C ASP A 32 -24.87 5.54 9.58
N SER A 33 -25.04 4.22 9.66
CA SER A 33 -24.24 3.34 10.55
C SER A 33 -23.02 2.69 9.89
N VAL A 34 -22.82 2.89 8.58
CA VAL A 34 -21.74 2.22 7.80
C VAL A 34 -20.44 3.06 7.80
N VAL A 35 -20.51 4.34 8.17
CA VAL A 35 -19.35 5.22 8.27
C VAL A 35 -19.20 5.68 9.72
N GLY A 36 -18.51 4.87 10.51
CA GLY A 36 -17.87 5.42 11.70
C GLY A 36 -16.84 6.45 11.24
N LEU A 37 -16.85 7.64 11.84
CA LEU A 37 -15.78 8.66 11.85
C LEU A 37 -15.97 9.88 10.92
N GLN A 38 -16.08 11.06 11.57
CA GLN A 38 -15.53 12.40 11.27
C GLN A 38 -15.61 13.00 9.84
N SER A 39 -16.17 12.31 8.86
CA SER A 39 -16.48 12.88 7.55
C SER A 39 -17.80 13.63 7.66
N ASN A 40 -17.77 14.94 7.38
CA ASN A 40 -19.00 15.70 7.23
C ASN A 40 -19.72 15.16 5.98
N ILE A 41 -20.86 14.49 6.19
CA ILE A 41 -21.70 13.98 5.11
C ILE A 41 -22.83 14.97 4.87
N LYS A 42 -22.89 15.54 3.66
CA LYS A 42 -24.06 16.30 3.20
C LYS A 42 -25.01 15.36 2.50
N SER A 43 -26.29 15.38 2.87
CA SER A 43 -27.32 14.55 2.26
C SER A 43 -28.38 15.41 1.57
N GLN A 44 -28.75 15.05 0.34
CA GLN A 44 -29.87 15.61 -0.41
C GLN A 44 -30.84 14.46 -0.70
N GLN A 45 -32.13 14.68 -0.48
CA GLN A 45 -33.17 13.68 -0.71
C GLN A 45 -34.31 14.26 -1.53
N VAL A 46 -34.78 13.50 -2.52
CA VAL A 46 -35.93 13.86 -3.34
C VAL A 46 -36.80 12.63 -3.59
N GLU A 47 -38.11 12.81 -3.54
CA GLU A 47 -39.08 11.80 -3.95
C GLU A 47 -39.52 12.06 -5.38
N VAL A 48 -39.41 11.03 -6.23
CA VAL A 48 -39.87 11.08 -7.62
C VAL A 48 -40.71 9.84 -7.89
N SER A 49 -42.00 10.05 -8.16
CA SER A 49 -42.98 8.98 -8.34
C SER A 49 -43.01 8.06 -7.11
N SER A 50 -42.63 6.79 -7.26
CA SER A 50 -42.55 5.79 -6.18
C SER A 50 -41.12 5.52 -5.70
N HIS A 51 -40.14 6.38 -6.03
CA HIS A 51 -38.74 6.19 -5.67
C HIS A 51 -38.26 7.31 -4.76
N GLN A 52 -37.51 6.94 -3.71
CA GLN A 52 -36.71 7.87 -2.93
C GLN A 52 -35.29 7.90 -3.49
N ILE A 53 -34.81 9.08 -3.87
CA ILE A 53 -33.44 9.28 -4.36
C ILE A 53 -32.67 10.06 -3.30
N THR A 54 -31.53 9.53 -2.88
CA THR A 54 -30.63 10.16 -1.91
C THR A 54 -29.26 10.35 -2.53
N LEU A 55 -28.71 11.55 -2.45
CA LEU A 55 -27.33 11.85 -2.76
C LEU A 55 -26.59 12.20 -1.48
N MET A 56 -25.63 11.36 -1.09
CA MET A 56 -24.72 11.60 0.02
C MET A 56 -23.39 12.09 -0.54
N THR A 57 -22.85 13.18 0.00
CA THR A 57 -21.57 13.78 -0.39
C THR A 57 -20.63 13.78 0.80
N PHE A 58 -19.43 13.25 0.61
CA PHE A 58 -18.39 13.28 1.63
C PHE A 58 -17.55 14.55 1.48
N GLU A 59 -17.90 15.61 2.23
CA GLU A 59 -17.32 16.95 2.09
C GLU A 59 -15.83 16.99 2.38
N ALA A 60 -15.35 16.10 3.24
CA ALA A 60 -13.94 15.98 3.58
C ALA A 60 -13.12 15.32 2.46
N SER A 61 -13.72 14.70 1.45
CA SER A 61 -12.96 13.91 0.48
C SER A 61 -12.37 14.73 -0.68
N LEU A 62 -11.15 14.38 -1.12
CA LEU A 62 -10.49 14.95 -2.31
C LEU A 62 -9.81 13.85 -3.14
N PRO A 63 -10.27 13.54 -4.38
CA PRO A 63 -11.46 14.09 -5.05
C PRO A 63 -12.77 13.85 -4.29
N LYS A 64 -13.84 14.58 -4.61
CA LYS A 64 -15.11 14.46 -3.90
C LYS A 64 -15.78 13.13 -4.24
N ASN A 65 -16.12 12.36 -3.21
CA ASN A 65 -16.84 11.10 -3.30
C ASN A 65 -18.32 11.31 -2.96
N HIS A 66 -19.19 10.59 -3.66
CA HIS A 66 -20.64 10.65 -3.46
C HIS A 66 -21.26 9.25 -3.53
N ILE A 67 -22.31 9.02 -2.75
CA ILE A 67 -23.18 7.85 -2.88
C ILE A 67 -24.53 8.31 -3.39
N LEU A 68 -24.91 7.84 -4.57
CA LEU A 68 -26.25 8.00 -5.13
C LEU A 68 -27.05 6.72 -4.84
N ALA A 69 -28.01 6.82 -3.92
CA ALA A 69 -28.89 5.73 -3.53
C ALA A 69 -30.31 5.94 -4.08
N ILE A 70 -30.88 4.90 -4.67
CA ILE A 70 -32.25 4.90 -5.21
C ILE A 70 -33.00 3.75 -4.54
N ASP A 71 -34.11 4.06 -3.87
CA ASP A 71 -34.99 3.09 -3.21
C ASP A 71 -36.38 3.12 -3.86
N GLY A 72 -36.72 2.04 -4.58
CA GLY A 72 -38.05 1.83 -5.17
C GLY A 72 -38.93 0.88 -4.36
N GLY A 73 -38.63 0.67 -3.07
CA GLY A 73 -39.32 -0.25 -2.17
C GLY A 73 -38.86 -1.71 -2.30
N VAL A 74 -38.96 -2.28 -3.51
CA VAL A 74 -38.57 -3.69 -3.76
C VAL A 74 -37.11 -3.82 -4.22
N ALA A 75 -36.55 -2.76 -4.82
CA ALA A 75 -35.17 -2.72 -5.30
C ALA A 75 -34.46 -1.49 -4.74
N LYS A 76 -33.23 -1.70 -4.27
CA LYS A 76 -32.32 -0.64 -3.82
C LYS A 76 -31.04 -0.70 -4.63
N VAL A 77 -30.62 0.44 -5.17
CA VAL A 77 -29.36 0.57 -5.91
C VAL A 77 -28.53 1.67 -5.24
N ALA A 78 -27.25 1.40 -5.02
CA ALA A 78 -26.28 2.37 -4.53
C ALA A 78 -25.10 2.46 -5.49
N ILE A 79 -24.83 3.67 -5.97
CA ILE A 79 -23.82 3.98 -6.98
C ILE A 79 -22.76 4.89 -6.34
N HIS A 80 -21.49 4.48 -6.41
CA HIS A 80 -20.38 5.28 -5.96
C HIS A 80 -19.93 6.21 -7.09
N LEU A 81 -19.98 7.52 -6.88
CA LEU A 81 -19.53 8.53 -7.82
C LEU A 81 -18.30 9.25 -7.27
N GLU A 82 -17.35 9.56 -8.15
CA GLU A 82 -16.18 10.39 -7.87
C GLU A 82 -16.17 11.58 -8.83
N SER A 83 -16.03 12.79 -8.29
CA SER A 83 -15.87 14.02 -9.07
C SER A 83 -14.41 14.48 -9.00
N LEU A 84 -13.73 14.52 -10.15
CA LEU A 84 -12.28 14.81 -10.20
C LEU A 84 -11.92 16.26 -9.82
N PHE A 85 -12.88 17.18 -9.87
CA PHE A 85 -12.63 18.60 -9.62
C PHE A 85 -13.14 18.99 -8.24
N GLY A 86 -12.23 19.38 -7.34
CA GLY A 86 -12.52 19.59 -5.92
C GLY A 86 -13.51 20.72 -5.59
N ALA A 87 -13.72 21.68 -6.48
CA ALA A 87 -14.69 22.76 -6.29
C ALA A 87 -16.11 22.40 -6.76
N ASP A 88 -16.25 21.33 -7.55
CA ASP A 88 -17.53 20.99 -8.15
C ASP A 88 -18.46 20.35 -7.10
N GLU A 89 -19.75 20.64 -7.18
CA GLU A 89 -20.78 20.08 -6.30
C GLU A 89 -21.80 19.31 -7.14
N LEU A 90 -22.09 18.07 -6.73
CA LEU A 90 -23.22 17.33 -7.28
C LEU A 90 -24.50 17.74 -6.55
N ILE A 91 -25.48 18.19 -7.31
CA ILE A 91 -26.79 18.63 -6.83
C ILE A 91 -27.85 17.67 -7.36
N LEU A 92 -28.67 17.16 -6.46
CA LEU A 92 -29.81 16.33 -6.81
C LEU A 92 -31.06 17.22 -6.98
N GLU A 93 -31.61 17.26 -8.19
CA GLU A 93 -32.80 18.06 -8.51
C GLU A 93 -33.86 17.20 -9.22
N GLY A 94 -34.89 16.79 -8.49
CA GLY A 94 -35.88 15.86 -9.03
C GLY A 94 -35.24 14.52 -9.39
N ASN A 95 -35.38 14.12 -10.65
CA ASN A 95 -34.76 12.91 -11.22
C ASN A 95 -33.45 13.21 -11.97
N ARG A 96 -32.82 14.37 -11.69
CA ARG A 96 -31.59 14.81 -12.37
C ARG A 96 -30.46 14.97 -11.37
N LEU A 97 -29.26 14.67 -11.84
CA LEU A 97 -28.01 14.99 -11.16
C LEU A 97 -27.29 16.09 -11.93
N LEU A 98 -27.09 17.22 -11.28
CA LEU A 98 -26.42 18.40 -11.84
C LEU A 98 -25.02 18.52 -11.26
N LEU A 99 -24.07 18.96 -12.07
CA LEU A 99 -22.73 19.37 -11.64
C LEU A 99 -22.70 20.89 -11.58
N ALA A 100 -22.68 21.46 -10.38
CA ALA A 100 -22.45 22.87 -10.16
C ALA A 100 -20.95 23.12 -10.07
N LYS A 101 -20.44 23.98 -10.95
CA LYS A 101 -19.07 24.51 -10.86
C LYS A 101 -19.11 25.92 -10.29
N GLU A 102 -18.07 26.30 -9.57
CA GLU A 102 -17.96 27.65 -9.03
C GLU A 102 -18.12 28.69 -10.16
N ASN A 103 -19.00 29.67 -9.96
CA ASN A 103 -19.29 30.75 -10.91
C ASN A 103 -19.79 30.32 -12.30
N SER A 104 -20.36 29.12 -12.44
CA SER A 104 -20.94 28.62 -13.70
C SER A 104 -22.38 28.14 -13.53
N GLN A 105 -23.14 28.14 -14.62
CA GLN A 105 -24.45 27.50 -14.63
C GLN A 105 -24.29 25.98 -14.42
N PRO A 106 -25.12 25.34 -13.58
CA PRO A 106 -25.05 23.90 -13.38
C PRO A 106 -25.22 23.14 -14.70
N LEU A 107 -24.35 22.16 -14.93
CA LEU A 107 -24.41 21.28 -16.09
C LEU A 107 -25.19 20.01 -15.72
N THR A 108 -26.09 19.56 -16.58
CA THR A 108 -26.74 18.25 -16.39
C THR A 108 -25.71 17.16 -16.56
N CYS A 109 -25.43 16.40 -15.50
CA CYS A 109 -24.57 15.23 -15.56
C CYS A 109 -25.40 13.97 -15.87
N ILE A 110 -26.44 13.69 -15.08
CA ILE A 110 -27.37 12.58 -15.31
C ILE A 110 -28.78 13.14 -15.46
N ALA A 111 -29.37 13.02 -16.65
CA ALA A 111 -30.69 13.57 -16.95
C ALA A 111 -31.87 12.72 -16.44
N ASP A 112 -31.66 11.42 -16.23
CA ASP A 112 -32.63 10.47 -15.68
C ASP A 112 -31.91 9.52 -14.71
N VAL A 113 -31.90 9.87 -13.43
CA VAL A 113 -31.21 9.12 -12.37
C VAL A 113 -31.84 7.73 -12.19
N ILE A 114 -33.16 7.61 -12.22
CA ILE A 114 -33.86 6.33 -12.11
C ILE A 114 -33.54 5.43 -13.30
N GLY A 115 -33.57 5.96 -14.53
CA GLY A 115 -33.20 5.23 -15.74
C GLY A 115 -31.73 4.80 -15.72
N PHE A 116 -30.84 5.70 -15.30
CA PHE A 116 -29.42 5.40 -15.10
C PHE A 116 -29.22 4.25 -14.10
N ALA A 117 -29.92 4.28 -12.96
CA ALA A 117 -29.85 3.22 -11.95
C ALA A 117 -30.42 1.88 -12.43
N LYS A 118 -31.46 1.89 -13.27
CA LYS A 118 -32.00 0.65 -13.89
C LYS A 118 -31.01 0.00 -14.86
N ASN A 119 -30.22 0.81 -15.56
CA ASN A 119 -29.20 0.33 -16.49
C ASN A 119 -27.83 0.10 -15.81
N TYR A 120 -27.70 0.47 -14.53
CA TYR A 120 -26.49 0.25 -13.77
C TYR A 120 -26.27 -1.26 -13.56
N SER A 121 -25.18 -1.77 -14.15
CA SER A 121 -24.72 -3.15 -13.97
C SER A 121 -23.44 -3.16 -13.15
N GLU A 122 -23.32 -4.05 -12.16
CA GLU A 122 -22.05 -4.24 -11.43
C GLU A 122 -20.97 -4.94 -12.27
N LYS A 123 -21.34 -5.57 -13.40
CA LYS A 123 -20.41 -6.33 -14.23
C LYS A 123 -19.74 -5.41 -15.25
N THR A 124 -18.51 -4.99 -14.96
CA THR A 124 -17.62 -4.28 -15.89
C THR A 124 -16.17 -4.67 -15.66
N ASN A 125 -15.31 -4.34 -16.62
CA ASN A 125 -13.85 -4.43 -16.46
C ASN A 125 -13.21 -3.05 -16.17
N LEU A 126 -13.99 -1.97 -16.14
CA LEU A 126 -13.50 -0.62 -15.88
C LEU A 126 -13.71 -0.24 -14.41
N ALA A 127 -12.63 0.19 -13.73
CA ALA A 127 -12.73 0.68 -12.36
C ALA A 127 -13.38 2.07 -12.27
N TYR A 128 -13.18 2.89 -13.31
CA TYR A 128 -13.84 4.17 -13.50
C TYR A 128 -14.58 4.17 -14.83
N GLU A 129 -15.88 4.46 -14.79
CA GLU A 129 -16.71 4.65 -15.98
C GLU A 129 -17.26 6.08 -15.98
N PRO A 130 -17.14 6.84 -17.07
CA PRO A 130 -17.72 8.19 -17.13
C PRO A 130 -19.22 8.15 -16.82
N ALA A 131 -19.65 8.89 -15.80
CA ALA A 131 -21.07 9.13 -15.55
C ALA A 131 -21.59 10.24 -16.49
N CYS A 132 -20.73 11.22 -16.79
CA CYS A 132 -20.96 12.28 -17.75
C CYS A 132 -19.62 12.89 -18.22
N ASP A 133 -19.64 13.65 -19.32
CA ASP A 133 -18.44 14.28 -19.91
C ASP A 133 -17.81 15.39 -19.04
N ALA A 134 -18.40 15.69 -17.88
CA ALA A 134 -17.98 16.77 -17.01
C ALA A 134 -16.98 16.36 -15.92
N GLY A 135 -16.39 15.17 -16.01
CA GLY A 135 -15.36 14.68 -15.06
C GLY A 135 -15.92 13.99 -13.82
N VAL A 136 -17.14 13.45 -13.92
CA VAL A 136 -17.78 12.63 -12.90
C VAL A 136 -17.72 11.18 -13.35
N TYR A 137 -17.25 10.30 -12.49
CA TYR A 137 -17.04 8.89 -12.79
C TYR A 137 -17.80 8.01 -11.80
N VAL A 138 -18.38 6.94 -12.31
CA VAL A 138 -18.85 5.81 -11.50
C VAL A 138 -17.63 4.99 -11.10
N ARG A 139 -17.40 4.83 -9.79
CA ARG A 139 -16.44 3.86 -9.25
C ARG A 139 -17.08 2.48 -9.15
N ARG A 140 -16.37 1.46 -9.63
CA ARG A 140 -16.89 0.10 -9.71
C ARG A 140 -15.89 -0.89 -9.12
N THR A 141 -16.42 -1.97 -8.54
CA THR A 141 -15.59 -3.08 -8.11
C THR A 141 -15.11 -3.85 -9.34
N THR A 142 -13.80 -3.98 -9.51
CA THR A 142 -13.18 -4.84 -10.51
C THR A 142 -12.44 -5.99 -9.85
N ASN A 143 -12.19 -7.06 -10.60
CA ASN A 143 -11.22 -8.06 -10.17
C ASN A 143 -9.82 -7.45 -10.27
N GLY A 144 -9.18 -7.22 -9.13
CA GLY A 144 -7.81 -6.75 -9.08
C GLY A 144 -6.83 -7.77 -9.65
N TYR A 145 -5.85 -7.28 -10.39
CA TYR A 145 -4.68 -8.02 -10.85
C TYR A 145 -3.97 -8.65 -9.66
N ASN A 146 -3.56 -9.89 -9.84
CA ASN A 146 -2.73 -10.64 -8.91
C ASN A 146 -1.83 -11.57 -9.71
N THR A 147 -0.66 -11.86 -9.17
CA THR A 147 0.23 -12.88 -9.75
C THR A 147 -0.23 -14.28 -9.31
N THR A 148 0.12 -15.32 -10.09
CA THR A 148 -0.18 -16.71 -9.73
C THR A 148 0.35 -17.09 -8.34
N VAL A 149 1.52 -16.56 -7.96
CA VAL A 149 2.13 -16.76 -6.64
C VAL A 149 1.27 -16.13 -5.53
N GLU A 150 0.75 -14.93 -5.76
CA GLU A 150 -0.12 -14.22 -4.82
C GLU A 150 -1.49 -14.87 -4.63
N LEU A 151 -2.07 -15.42 -5.70
CA LEU A 151 -3.32 -16.19 -5.62
C LEU A 151 -3.17 -17.42 -4.73
N VAL A 152 -2.10 -18.19 -4.93
CA VAL A 152 -1.81 -19.38 -4.11
C VAL A 152 -1.57 -18.98 -2.66
N ALA A 153 -0.77 -17.93 -2.41
CA ALA A 153 -0.50 -17.44 -1.07
C ALA A 153 -1.77 -16.96 -0.35
N THR A 154 -2.66 -16.23 -1.04
CA THR A 154 -3.92 -15.72 -0.46
C THR A 154 -4.87 -16.86 -0.11
N LYS A 155 -5.01 -17.86 -1.01
CA LYS A 155 -5.90 -19.02 -0.80
C LYS A 155 -5.45 -19.93 0.34
N ILE A 156 -4.15 -20.06 0.58
CA ILE A 156 -3.62 -20.83 1.72
C ILE A 156 -3.90 -20.10 3.05
N ARG A 157 -3.68 -18.77 3.08
CA ARG A 157 -3.93 -17.91 4.25
C ARG A 157 -5.42 -17.79 4.63
N SER A 158 -6.33 -17.94 3.66
CA SER A 158 -7.77 -17.89 3.93
C SER A 158 -8.29 -19.15 4.64
N VAL A 159 -7.62 -20.30 4.55
CA VAL A 159 -8.12 -21.59 5.06
C VAL A 159 -7.50 -22.02 6.40
N LEU A 160 -6.28 -21.57 6.72
CA LEU A 160 -5.56 -21.98 7.93
C LEU A 160 -5.36 -20.81 8.91
N PRO A 161 -5.26 -21.06 10.23
CA PRO A 161 -4.75 -20.08 11.19
C PRO A 161 -3.36 -19.61 10.76
N SER A 162 -3.05 -18.31 10.87
CA SER A 162 -1.84 -17.70 10.29
C SER A 162 -0.55 -18.44 10.64
N ASP A 163 -0.48 -18.98 11.84
CA ASP A 163 0.75 -19.54 12.42
C ASP A 163 0.97 -21.00 11.96
N TYR A 164 -0.07 -21.69 11.47
CA TYR A 164 0.01 -22.99 10.81
C TYR A 164 0.14 -22.86 9.28
N ALA A 165 -0.36 -21.76 8.70
CA ALA A 165 -0.24 -21.45 7.28
C ALA A 165 1.22 -21.12 6.89
N GLU A 166 2.00 -20.53 7.80
CA GLU A 166 3.44 -20.32 7.66
C GLU A 166 4.27 -21.63 7.71
N GLY A 167 3.66 -22.80 7.90
CA GLY A 167 4.36 -24.09 7.76
C GLY A 167 3.92 -24.92 6.54
N LEU A 168 2.79 -24.56 5.90
CA LEU A 168 2.11 -25.40 4.90
C LEU A 168 2.38 -25.01 3.44
N LEU A 169 3.29 -24.06 3.20
CA LEU A 169 3.76 -23.68 1.85
C LEU A 169 4.62 -24.76 1.16
N ALA A 170 4.74 -25.94 1.76
CA ALA A 170 5.34 -27.15 1.20
C ALA A 170 4.65 -27.72 -0.07
N LEU A 171 3.55 -27.14 -0.57
CA LEU A 171 2.78 -27.69 -1.69
C LEU A 171 3.13 -27.13 -3.08
N GLY A 172 4.16 -26.29 -3.21
CA GLY A 172 4.64 -25.83 -4.52
C GLY A 172 6.16 -25.74 -4.60
N LYS A 173 6.84 -26.83 -4.98
CA LYS A 173 8.30 -26.82 -5.22
C LYS A 173 8.75 -25.72 -6.20
N SER A 174 7.87 -25.26 -7.10
CA SER A 174 8.14 -24.20 -8.08
C SER A 174 7.95 -22.77 -7.55
N SER A 175 7.01 -22.54 -6.64
CA SER A 175 6.85 -21.23 -5.99
C SER A 175 7.91 -21.00 -4.92
N LEU A 176 8.30 -22.05 -4.19
CA LEU A 176 9.40 -22.03 -3.24
C LEU A 176 10.75 -21.80 -3.92
N SER A 177 11.00 -22.42 -5.08
CA SER A 177 12.25 -22.18 -5.81
C SER A 177 12.32 -20.75 -6.36
N ALA A 178 11.20 -20.15 -6.79
CA ALA A 178 11.16 -18.75 -7.21
C ALA A 178 11.41 -17.78 -6.04
N MET A 179 10.76 -17.99 -4.88
CA MET A 179 10.98 -17.16 -3.68
C MET A 179 12.38 -17.33 -3.09
N ARG A 180 12.93 -18.55 -3.10
CA ARG A 180 14.29 -18.84 -2.62
C ARG A 180 15.37 -18.30 -3.55
N LYS A 181 15.15 -18.34 -4.87
CA LYS A 181 16.05 -17.72 -5.84
C LYS A 181 16.13 -16.20 -5.71
N TRP A 182 15.15 -15.57 -5.04
CA TRP A 182 15.15 -14.13 -4.72
C TRP A 182 15.82 -13.79 -3.39
N SER A 183 16.10 -14.76 -2.51
CA SER A 183 16.74 -14.51 -1.19
C SER A 183 18.24 -14.82 -1.15
N GLU A 184 18.81 -15.37 -2.22
CA GLU A 184 20.23 -15.75 -2.33
C GLU A 184 21.01 -14.65 -3.09
N GLU A 185 20.89 -13.39 -2.65
CA GLU A 185 21.68 -12.26 -3.15
C GLU A 185 22.88 -12.03 -2.22
N GLU A 186 24.06 -12.51 -2.61
CA GLU A 186 25.32 -12.18 -1.92
C GLU A 186 26.03 -11.03 -2.63
N ALA A 187 26.48 -10.04 -1.86
CA ALA A 187 27.24 -8.92 -2.39
C ALA A 187 28.68 -9.34 -2.74
N VAL A 188 29.17 -8.93 -3.91
CA VAL A 188 30.60 -9.01 -4.23
C VAL A 188 31.22 -7.62 -4.04
N LEU A 189 32.16 -7.53 -3.10
CA LEU A 189 32.86 -6.29 -2.78
C LEU A 189 34.19 -6.19 -3.51
N GLU A 190 34.47 -5.02 -4.06
CA GLU A 190 35.80 -4.65 -4.57
C GLU A 190 36.28 -3.36 -3.91
N LYS A 191 37.56 -3.33 -3.52
CA LYS A 191 38.19 -2.09 -3.02
C LYS A 191 38.49 -1.17 -4.19
N SER A 192 37.97 0.05 -4.16
CA SER A 192 38.39 1.07 -5.14
C SER A 192 39.76 1.63 -4.78
N SER A 193 40.59 1.87 -5.80
CA SER A 193 41.92 2.49 -5.68
C SER A 193 41.90 4.02 -5.88
N HIS A 194 40.72 4.62 -6.02
CA HIS A 194 40.55 6.02 -6.41
C HIS A 194 39.96 6.84 -5.26
N SER A 195 40.34 8.12 -5.18
CA SER A 195 39.82 9.07 -4.21
C SER A 195 38.30 9.18 -4.31
N VAL A 196 37.61 8.92 -3.20
CA VAL A 196 36.16 9.04 -3.05
C VAL A 196 35.78 10.53 -3.08
N GLN A 197 35.25 11.02 -4.20
CA GLN A 197 34.56 12.33 -4.23
C GLN A 197 33.21 12.20 -3.49
N HIS A 198 32.69 13.22 -2.81
CA HIS A 198 31.34 13.16 -2.22
C HIS A 198 30.24 12.94 -3.26
N GLY A 199 29.13 12.31 -2.88
CA GLY A 199 27.91 12.20 -3.70
C GLY A 199 27.42 13.57 -4.17
N ASP A 200 27.02 13.69 -5.43
CA ASP A 200 26.36 14.90 -5.96
C ASP A 200 24.89 15.00 -5.50
N ALA A 201 24.40 13.98 -4.79
CA ALA A 201 23.02 13.95 -4.29
C ALA A 201 22.87 14.86 -3.05
N PRO A 202 21.73 15.55 -2.89
CA PRO A 202 21.42 16.40 -1.73
C PRO A 202 21.05 15.58 -0.45
N LEU A 203 21.51 14.33 -0.38
CA LEU A 203 21.21 13.37 0.68
C LEU A 203 22.51 12.97 1.39
N PRO A 204 22.49 12.78 2.72
CA PRO A 204 23.62 12.20 3.41
C PRO A 204 23.82 10.74 2.98
N ASP A 205 25.07 10.38 2.63
CA ASP A 205 25.46 8.99 2.42
C ASP A 205 25.30 8.21 3.73
N ALA A 206 25.10 6.89 3.63
CA ALA A 206 25.02 6.04 4.82
C ALA A 206 26.34 6.06 5.61
N ALA A 207 26.22 6.01 6.93
CA ALA A 207 27.35 5.82 7.84
C ALA A 207 27.95 4.40 7.67
N VAL A 208 28.95 4.33 6.80
CA VAL A 208 29.76 3.13 6.52
C VAL A 208 31.08 3.21 7.31
N SER A 209 31.51 2.06 7.85
CA SER A 209 32.79 1.92 8.57
C SER A 209 33.94 2.53 7.77
N SER A 210 34.87 3.20 8.46
CA SER A 210 36.03 3.83 7.81
C SER A 210 36.86 2.85 6.98
N GLU A 211 36.90 1.57 7.35
CA GLU A 211 37.62 0.52 6.64
C GLU A 211 37.02 0.16 5.27
N PHE A 212 35.72 0.44 5.09
CA PHE A 212 34.94 0.14 3.89
C PHE A 212 34.54 1.40 3.12
N ARG A 213 35.02 2.58 3.52
CA ARG A 213 34.82 3.81 2.75
C ARG A 213 35.41 3.65 1.36
N GLY A 214 34.59 3.85 0.34
CA GLY A 214 34.99 3.66 -1.05
C GLY A 214 34.91 2.22 -1.55
N SER A 215 34.35 1.28 -0.77
CA SER A 215 34.04 -0.07 -1.26
C SER A 215 32.99 -0.01 -2.37
N ILE A 216 33.30 -0.64 -3.50
CA ILE A 216 32.37 -0.82 -4.61
C ILE A 216 31.51 -2.04 -4.32
N VAL A 217 30.20 -1.88 -4.43
CA VAL A 217 29.22 -2.95 -4.38
C VAL A 217 28.88 -3.34 -5.82
N LYS A 218 29.31 -4.53 -6.25
CA LYS A 218 28.87 -5.06 -7.55
C LYS A 218 27.40 -5.45 -7.45
N ASN A 219 26.54 -4.64 -8.05
CA ASN A 219 25.10 -4.87 -8.02
C ASN A 219 24.55 -5.10 -9.43
N HIS A 220 24.31 -6.37 -9.76
CA HIS A 220 23.66 -6.75 -11.01
C HIS A 220 22.12 -6.73 -10.92
N HIS A 221 21.56 -6.47 -9.74
CA HIS A 221 20.12 -6.56 -9.45
C HIS A 221 19.41 -5.21 -9.46
N LEU A 222 20.11 -4.10 -9.23
CA LEU A 222 19.52 -2.76 -9.32
C LEU A 222 18.86 -2.56 -10.69
N GLY A 223 17.56 -2.28 -10.69
CA GLY A 223 16.76 -2.07 -11.90
C GLY A 223 16.67 -0.60 -12.30
N VAL A 224 16.71 0.32 -11.31
CA VAL A 224 16.78 1.77 -11.53
C VAL A 224 18.11 2.11 -12.21
N GLN A 225 18.02 2.87 -13.30
CA GLN A 225 19.19 3.25 -14.08
C GLN A 225 19.88 4.46 -13.43
N VAL A 226 21.19 4.36 -13.24
CA VAL A 226 22.05 5.45 -12.75
C VAL A 226 23.25 5.60 -13.69
N ARG A 227 23.82 6.81 -13.77
CA ARG A 227 24.91 7.09 -14.72
C ARG A 227 26.22 6.36 -14.37
N GLN A 228 26.46 6.15 -13.09
CA GLN A 228 27.69 5.56 -12.57
C GLN A 228 27.68 4.04 -12.73
N LYS A 229 28.77 3.48 -13.25
CA LYS A 229 28.92 2.02 -13.42
C LYS A 229 29.26 1.29 -12.12
N ASN A 230 30.00 1.96 -11.23
CA ASN A 230 30.43 1.43 -9.95
C ASN A 230 29.70 2.17 -8.84
N LEU A 231 28.95 1.43 -8.03
CA LEU A 231 28.19 1.97 -6.91
C LEU A 231 29.02 1.79 -5.64
N LEU A 232 29.26 2.87 -4.92
CA LEU A 232 29.88 2.83 -3.60
C LEU A 232 28.82 2.45 -2.57
N ALA A 233 29.21 1.63 -1.60
CA ALA A 233 28.33 1.22 -0.52
C ALA A 233 27.78 2.44 0.23
N GLY A 234 26.46 2.51 0.38
CA GLY A 234 25.78 3.55 1.15
C GLY A 234 25.57 4.88 0.42
N ARG A 235 26.06 5.04 -0.82
CA ARG A 235 26.03 6.30 -1.54
C ARG A 235 24.80 6.48 -2.41
N TRP A 236 24.29 7.71 -2.44
CA TRP A 236 23.17 8.10 -3.29
C TRP A 236 23.61 8.51 -4.71
N TYR A 237 22.84 8.06 -5.70
CA TYR A 237 23.04 8.33 -7.12
C TYR A 237 21.72 8.76 -7.77
N GLU A 238 21.69 9.88 -8.50
CA GLU A 238 20.47 10.31 -9.20
C GLU A 238 20.03 9.28 -10.25
N ALA A 239 18.72 8.99 -10.28
CA ALA A 239 18.12 8.13 -11.28
C ALA A 239 18.15 8.82 -12.65
N GLN A 240 18.78 8.17 -13.63
CA GLN A 240 19.10 8.75 -14.93
C GLN A 240 17.87 9.28 -15.68
N ASN A 241 16.74 8.58 -15.56
CA ASN A 241 15.51 8.87 -16.30
C ASN A 241 14.44 9.58 -15.45
N PHE A 242 14.69 9.81 -14.17
CA PHE A 242 13.68 10.26 -13.20
C PHE A 242 14.28 11.30 -12.25
N SER A 243 14.23 12.58 -12.66
CA SER A 243 14.80 13.66 -11.86
C SER A 243 14.04 13.86 -10.55
N GLY A 244 14.80 14.09 -9.47
CA GLY A 244 14.31 14.14 -8.09
C GLY A 244 14.19 12.77 -7.41
N PHE A 245 14.63 11.70 -8.08
CA PHE A 245 14.80 10.38 -7.47
C PHE A 245 16.28 9.99 -7.40
N TYR A 246 16.65 9.33 -6.31
CA TYR A 246 18.02 8.88 -6.05
C TYR A 246 18.01 7.42 -5.62
N ALA A 247 18.95 6.62 -6.10
CA ALA A 247 19.11 5.22 -5.71
C ALA A 247 20.39 5.03 -4.88
N SER A 248 20.33 4.10 -3.92
CA SER A 248 21.49 3.68 -3.13
C SER A 248 21.47 2.18 -2.90
N VAL A 249 22.65 1.61 -2.63
CA VAL A 249 22.86 0.20 -2.35
C VAL A 249 23.80 0.04 -1.16
N VAL A 250 23.49 -0.85 -0.22
CA VAL A 250 24.36 -1.12 0.92
C VAL A 250 24.29 -2.58 1.34
N VAL A 251 25.36 -3.04 1.97
CA VAL A 251 25.44 -4.36 2.63
C VAL A 251 25.53 -4.10 4.13
N PRO A 252 24.67 -4.70 4.97
CA PRO A 252 24.56 -4.35 6.38
C PRO A 252 25.84 -4.49 7.20
N GLU A 253 26.70 -5.46 6.89
CA GLU A 253 27.99 -5.64 7.59
C GLU A 253 28.94 -4.45 7.44
N LEU A 254 28.73 -3.58 6.44
CA LEU A 254 29.57 -2.41 6.18
C LEU A 254 29.17 -1.20 7.02
N ILE A 255 28.02 -1.24 7.68
CA ILE A 255 27.52 -0.15 8.53
C ILE A 255 28.53 0.12 9.66
N ASP A 256 28.68 1.40 10.00
CA ASP A 256 29.60 1.83 11.06
C ASP A 256 29.39 1.04 12.38
N PRO A 257 30.46 0.48 12.97
CA PRO A 257 30.36 -0.32 14.19
C PRO A 257 29.71 0.41 15.37
N SER A 258 29.81 1.74 15.44
CA SER A 258 29.15 2.55 16.47
C SER A 258 27.62 2.47 16.38
N ILE A 259 27.08 2.32 15.16
CA ILE A 259 25.64 2.11 14.93
C ILE A 259 25.28 0.66 15.24
N LEU A 260 26.04 -0.31 14.73
CA LEU A 260 25.76 -1.73 14.95
C LEU A 260 25.83 -2.12 16.44
N GLY A 261 26.74 -1.49 17.20
CA GLY A 261 26.91 -1.69 18.64
C GLY A 261 25.97 -0.88 19.54
N SER A 262 25.20 0.07 19.00
CA SER A 262 24.28 0.92 19.79
C SER A 262 23.03 0.15 20.28
N TYR A 263 22.30 0.65 21.28
CA TYR A 263 21.01 0.09 21.73
C TYR A 263 20.97 -1.45 21.96
N PRO A 264 21.93 -2.06 22.68
CA PRO A 264 22.01 -3.52 22.84
C PRO A 264 20.76 -4.16 23.46
N ASP A 265 19.95 -3.39 24.20
CA ASP A 265 18.72 -3.87 24.82
C ASP A 265 17.49 -3.87 23.90
N LYS A 266 17.58 -3.25 22.71
CA LYS A 266 16.44 -3.09 21.78
C LYS A 266 16.58 -3.88 20.49
N VAL A 267 17.79 -4.30 20.15
CA VAL A 267 18.16 -4.94 18.89
C VAL A 267 19.08 -6.13 19.13
N LYS A 268 19.08 -7.07 18.20
CA LYS A 268 20.00 -8.21 18.19
C LYS A 268 21.20 -7.93 17.29
N LYS A 269 22.28 -8.68 17.49
CA LYS A 269 23.41 -8.73 16.56
C LYS A 269 22.95 -9.29 15.21
N LEU A 270 23.61 -8.84 14.15
CA LEU A 270 23.34 -9.35 12.80
C LEU A 270 23.64 -10.84 12.72
N THR A 271 22.75 -11.59 12.05
CA THR A 271 23.00 -12.98 11.67
C THR A 271 23.90 -13.04 10.43
N SER A 272 24.56 -14.18 10.18
CA SER A 272 25.38 -14.36 8.97
C SER A 272 24.59 -14.12 7.68
N THR A 273 23.30 -14.44 7.68
CA THR A 273 22.40 -14.27 6.53
C THR A 273 22.12 -12.79 6.25
N GLU A 274 21.74 -12.02 7.27
CA GLU A 274 21.38 -10.61 7.06
C GLU A 274 22.59 -9.68 7.00
N SER A 275 23.76 -10.10 7.51
CA SER A 275 25.00 -9.34 7.41
C SER A 275 25.43 -9.13 5.95
N GLY A 276 25.36 -10.18 5.12
CA GLY A 276 25.80 -10.15 3.73
C GLY A 276 24.70 -9.87 2.71
N SER A 277 23.47 -9.61 3.16
CA SER A 277 22.34 -9.39 2.26
C SER A 277 22.39 -8.02 1.60
N MET A 278 21.84 -7.93 0.40
CA MET A 278 21.74 -6.68 -0.33
C MET A 278 20.54 -5.85 0.14
N VAL A 279 20.77 -4.55 0.30
CA VAL A 279 19.71 -3.57 0.51
C VAL A 279 19.75 -2.53 -0.60
N HIS A 280 18.62 -2.33 -1.26
CA HIS A 280 18.43 -1.36 -2.33
C HIS A 280 17.45 -0.31 -1.85
N LEU A 281 17.76 0.96 -2.07
CA LEU A 281 16.95 2.07 -1.61
C LEU A 281 16.69 3.05 -2.76
N VAL A 282 15.53 3.67 -2.74
CA VAL A 282 15.20 4.85 -3.56
C VAL A 282 14.69 5.96 -2.66
N ALA A 283 15.23 7.16 -2.83
CA ALA A 283 14.77 8.38 -2.19
C ALA A 283 14.05 9.26 -3.22
N ALA A 284 12.93 9.85 -2.81
CA ALA A 284 12.18 10.85 -3.58
C ALA A 284 12.24 12.20 -2.87
N ASP A 285 12.61 13.24 -3.60
CA ASP A 285 12.61 14.62 -3.10
C ASP A 285 11.18 15.13 -2.86
N LEU A 286 10.83 15.40 -1.59
CA LEU A 286 9.50 15.88 -1.21
C LEU A 286 9.27 17.36 -1.54
N LYS A 287 10.27 18.10 -2.03
CA LYS A 287 10.02 19.41 -2.68
C LYS A 287 9.39 19.22 -4.05
N SER A 288 9.86 18.23 -4.81
CA SER A 288 9.41 17.94 -6.17
C SER A 288 8.16 17.05 -6.23
N PHE A 289 8.00 16.18 -5.22
CA PHE A 289 6.96 15.15 -5.21
C PHE A 289 6.02 15.28 -4.00
N SER A 290 4.77 14.86 -4.23
CA SER A 290 3.83 14.50 -3.17
C SER A 290 3.53 13.01 -3.26
N ALA A 291 2.82 12.49 -2.27
CA ALA A 291 2.40 11.10 -2.22
C ALA A 291 0.87 11.00 -2.17
N GLY A 292 0.37 9.82 -2.54
CA GLY A 292 -0.97 9.40 -2.21
C GLY A 292 -1.02 7.90 -1.95
N TRP A 293 -2.18 7.43 -1.52
CA TRP A 293 -2.45 6.03 -1.27
C TRP A 293 -3.84 5.70 -1.84
N PHE A 294 -3.99 4.49 -2.36
CA PHE A 294 -5.29 3.98 -2.76
C PHE A 294 -5.50 2.59 -2.18
N HIS A 295 -6.76 2.28 -1.86
CA HIS A 295 -7.15 0.96 -1.42
C HIS A 295 -7.19 -0.01 -2.61
N GLY A 296 -6.67 -1.23 -2.44
CA GLY A 296 -6.76 -2.30 -3.43
C GLY A 296 -8.20 -2.69 -3.73
N THR A 297 -8.49 -3.47 -4.76
CA THR A 297 -9.88 -3.92 -4.97
C THR A 297 -10.37 -4.84 -3.84
N HIS A 298 -9.47 -5.40 -3.03
CA HIS A 298 -9.79 -6.32 -1.92
C HIS A 298 -9.04 -6.04 -0.61
N HIS A 299 -7.81 -5.55 -0.67
CA HIS A 299 -6.96 -5.38 0.51
C HIS A 299 -6.47 -3.94 0.68
N PRO A 300 -6.31 -3.46 1.92
CA PRO A 300 -6.61 -4.14 3.20
C PRO A 300 -8.11 -4.44 3.41
N GLY A 301 -8.45 -5.23 4.41
CA GLY A 301 -9.84 -5.58 4.71
C GLY A 301 -10.33 -4.81 5.94
N VAL A 302 -11.64 -4.62 6.05
CA VAL A 302 -12.30 -3.97 7.20
C VAL A 302 -12.95 -4.99 8.14
N GLU A 303 -12.96 -6.26 7.78
CA GLU A 303 -13.38 -7.36 8.63
C GLU A 303 -12.42 -7.57 9.82
N TRP A 304 -12.87 -8.32 10.82
CA TRP A 304 -12.00 -8.74 11.92
C TRP A 304 -10.79 -9.53 11.41
N SER A 305 -9.59 -9.07 11.74
CA SER A 305 -8.40 -9.88 11.58
C SER A 305 -8.53 -11.19 12.35
N LYS A 306 -8.07 -12.29 11.74
CA LYS A 306 -7.98 -13.59 12.41
C LYS A 306 -7.05 -13.55 13.63
N ARG A 307 -6.10 -12.61 13.68
CA ARG A 307 -5.17 -12.42 14.81
C ARG A 307 -5.83 -11.75 16.03
N ALA A 308 -6.92 -11.00 15.84
CA ALA A 308 -7.66 -10.32 16.92
C ALA A 308 -8.56 -11.28 17.72
N HIS A 309 -8.04 -12.42 18.15
CA HIS A 309 -8.78 -13.46 18.88
C HIS A 309 -8.97 -13.15 20.37
N ASN A 310 -8.08 -12.31 20.94
CA ASN A 310 -8.12 -11.91 22.35
C ASN A 310 -9.08 -10.74 22.62
N GLU A 311 -9.74 -10.22 21.59
CA GLU A 311 -10.68 -9.10 21.70
C GLU A 311 -12.11 -9.59 21.91
N VAL A 312 -12.85 -8.88 22.77
CA VAL A 312 -14.30 -9.03 22.86
C VAL A 312 -14.92 -8.42 21.61
N LYS A 313 -15.37 -9.29 20.69
CA LYS A 313 -15.97 -8.85 19.42
C LYS A 313 -17.39 -8.37 19.68
N ASN A 314 -17.60 -7.06 19.64
CA ASN A 314 -18.90 -6.41 19.83
C ASN A 314 -19.78 -6.51 18.57
N GLY A 315 -19.97 -7.74 18.05
CA GLY A 315 -20.73 -8.02 16.84
C GLY A 315 -19.93 -8.76 15.76
N LYS A 316 -20.59 -9.00 14.62
CA LYS A 316 -19.98 -9.69 13.46
C LYS A 316 -19.30 -8.73 12.47
N GLY A 317 -19.70 -7.46 12.44
CA GLY A 317 -18.98 -6.42 11.70
C GLY A 317 -17.61 -6.21 12.35
N GLY A 318 -16.58 -5.91 11.56
CA GLY A 318 -15.18 -5.79 11.95
C GLY A 318 -14.89 -4.82 13.11
N PRO A 319 -13.63 -4.44 13.35
CA PRO A 319 -13.27 -3.56 14.48
C PRO A 319 -14.06 -2.25 14.54
N ASP A 320 -14.53 -1.75 13.39
CA ASP A 320 -15.27 -0.50 13.24
C ASP A 320 -16.79 -0.72 13.07
N GLY A 321 -17.28 -1.95 13.27
CA GLY A 321 -18.72 -2.28 13.27
C GLY A 321 -19.28 -2.76 11.91
N PHE A 322 -18.47 -2.78 10.86
CA PHE A 322 -18.80 -3.27 9.52
C PHE A 322 -17.68 -4.17 8.98
N ASP A 323 -18.02 -5.11 8.10
CA ASP A 323 -17.07 -6.08 7.50
C ASP A 323 -16.94 -5.92 5.98
N LYS A 324 -17.56 -4.87 5.43
CA LYS A 324 -17.56 -4.52 4.00
C LYS A 324 -17.56 -3.01 3.84
N LEU A 325 -16.90 -2.53 2.78
CA LEU A 325 -16.87 -1.12 2.42
C LEU A 325 -18.12 -0.66 1.64
N PHE A 326 -18.98 -1.58 1.18
CA PHE A 326 -20.18 -1.23 0.44
C PHE A 326 -21.04 -0.21 1.23
N PRO A 327 -21.49 0.89 0.60
CA PRO A 327 -21.53 1.15 -0.84
C PRO A 327 -20.27 1.78 -1.45
N LEU A 328 -19.22 2.07 -0.66
CA LEU A 328 -17.92 2.51 -1.21
C LEU A 328 -17.29 1.40 -2.04
N ARG A 329 -16.66 1.81 -3.15
CA ARG A 329 -16.07 0.92 -4.17
C ARG A 329 -14.61 1.27 -4.39
N PRO A 330 -13.67 0.62 -3.68
CA PRO A 330 -12.25 0.73 -3.97
C PRO A 330 -11.94 0.34 -5.41
N SER A 331 -11.20 1.18 -6.11
CA SER A 331 -10.85 1.00 -7.52
C SER A 331 -9.59 0.15 -7.73
N GLY A 332 -8.75 -0.03 -6.71
CA GLY A 332 -7.45 -0.68 -6.85
C GLY A 332 -6.48 0.08 -7.75
N MET A 333 -6.70 1.38 -7.95
CA MET A 333 -5.83 2.24 -8.74
C MET A 333 -5.90 3.70 -8.24
N PRO A 334 -4.91 4.54 -8.56
CA PRO A 334 -4.91 5.95 -8.19
C PRO A 334 -6.12 6.72 -8.78
N PRO A 335 -6.43 7.89 -8.24
CA PRO A 335 -7.38 8.82 -8.85
C PRO A 335 -6.95 9.22 -10.27
N LEU A 336 -7.92 9.37 -11.18
CA LEU A 336 -7.64 9.62 -12.60
C LEU A 336 -6.92 10.95 -12.85
N ASP A 337 -7.18 11.97 -12.02
CA ASP A 337 -6.54 13.29 -12.13
C ASP A 337 -5.04 13.27 -11.78
N LYS A 338 -4.59 12.26 -11.02
CA LYS A 338 -3.18 12.09 -10.64
C LYS A 338 -2.39 11.27 -11.65
N LEU A 339 -3.03 10.33 -12.35
CA LEU A 339 -2.35 9.35 -13.22
C LEU A 339 -1.26 9.95 -14.14
N PRO A 340 -1.48 11.09 -14.84
CA PRO A 340 -0.47 11.64 -15.75
C PRO A 340 0.80 12.16 -15.05
N LYS A 341 0.73 12.44 -13.75
CA LYS A 341 1.83 13.01 -12.94
C LYS A 341 2.54 11.97 -12.08
N ILE A 342 2.06 10.73 -12.03
CA ILE A 342 2.65 9.67 -11.21
C ILE A 342 3.97 9.23 -11.81
N GLU A 343 5.02 9.25 -11.00
CA GLU A 343 6.37 8.82 -11.39
C GLU A 343 6.87 7.61 -10.60
N ALA A 344 6.19 7.21 -9.53
CA ALA A 344 6.51 5.99 -8.81
C ALA A 344 5.27 5.35 -8.17
N THR A 345 5.29 4.02 -8.06
CA THR A 345 4.35 3.23 -7.25
C THR A 345 5.11 2.24 -6.37
N PHE A 346 4.59 2.00 -5.17
CA PHE A 346 5.16 1.00 -4.27
C PHE A 346 4.10 0.39 -3.35
N SER A 347 4.34 -0.86 -2.96
CA SER A 347 3.37 -1.62 -2.17
C SER A 347 3.02 -0.91 -0.86
N GLY A 348 1.75 -0.99 -0.50
CA GLY A 348 1.23 -0.44 0.75
C GLY A 348 1.65 -1.30 1.94
N GLY A 349 0.72 -2.09 2.46
CA GLY A 349 0.95 -2.80 3.70
C GLY A 349 0.36 -4.20 3.78
N PHE A 350 0.18 -4.64 5.01
CA PHE A 350 -0.33 -5.97 5.31
C PHE A 350 -1.82 -6.11 5.02
N GLN A 351 -2.23 -7.29 4.56
CA GLN A 351 -3.65 -7.66 4.44
C GLN A 351 -4.31 -7.78 5.84
N ALA A 352 -5.64 -7.70 5.91
CA ALA A 352 -6.40 -7.80 7.16
C ALA A 352 -6.02 -9.00 8.04
N ALA A 353 -5.73 -10.16 7.43
CA ALA A 353 -5.30 -11.36 8.13
C ALA A 353 -4.04 -11.17 9.02
N HIS A 354 -3.17 -10.20 8.69
CA HIS A 354 -1.95 -9.87 9.43
C HIS A 354 -2.02 -8.50 10.11
N SER A 355 -3.16 -7.81 10.00
CA SER A 355 -3.30 -6.41 10.39
C SER A 355 -3.59 -6.21 11.88
N ALA A 356 -3.62 -7.24 12.71
CA ALA A 356 -3.78 -7.13 14.16
C ALA A 356 -2.70 -7.91 14.90
N PHE A 357 -2.43 -7.53 16.15
CA PHE A 357 -1.42 -8.15 17.00
C PHE A 357 -1.96 -9.46 17.57
N LEU A 358 -1.15 -10.51 17.45
CA LEU A 358 -1.44 -11.81 18.05
C LEU A 358 -0.95 -11.88 19.51
N TYR A 359 0.15 -11.20 19.82
CA TYR A 359 0.83 -11.25 21.12
C TYR A 359 1.14 -9.86 21.68
N GLY A 360 1.46 -9.81 22.98
CA GLY A 360 1.83 -8.58 23.69
C GLY A 360 0.63 -7.72 24.10
N ASP A 361 0.91 -6.52 24.60
CA ASP A 361 -0.12 -5.63 25.15
C ASP A 361 -1.03 -5.04 24.06
N LEU A 362 -0.48 -4.82 22.86
CA LEU A 362 -1.24 -4.32 21.72
C LEU A 362 -2.28 -5.34 21.23
N ALA A 363 -2.11 -6.64 21.50
CA ALA A 363 -3.09 -7.67 21.16
C ALA A 363 -4.34 -7.68 22.06
N LYS A 364 -4.32 -6.96 23.18
CA LYS A 364 -5.36 -7.00 24.24
C LYS A 364 -6.21 -5.73 24.31
N SER A 365 -5.97 -4.78 23.40
CA SER A 365 -6.65 -3.48 23.42
C SER A 365 -6.81 -2.91 22.02
N ASN A 366 -7.68 -1.92 21.89
CA ASN A 366 -7.93 -1.19 20.65
C ASN A 366 -8.26 -2.11 19.46
N SER A 367 -9.05 -3.15 19.70
CA SER A 367 -9.43 -4.13 18.68
C SER A 367 -8.20 -4.90 18.14
N GLY A 368 -7.30 -5.31 19.04
CA GLY A 368 -6.06 -6.01 18.72
C GLY A 368 -5.07 -5.11 17.98
N HIS A 369 -5.22 -3.79 18.10
CA HIS A 369 -4.55 -2.78 17.29
C HIS A 369 -4.63 -3.09 15.79
N GLN A 370 -5.84 -3.37 15.29
CA GLN A 370 -6.04 -3.58 13.86
C GLN A 370 -5.65 -2.31 13.07
N TYR A 371 -4.83 -2.47 12.04
CA TYR A 371 -4.22 -1.36 11.29
C TYR A 371 -5.27 -0.52 10.56
N GLY A 372 -5.34 0.77 10.88
CA GLY A 372 -6.26 1.71 10.25
C GLY A 372 -5.75 2.29 8.93
N PHE A 373 -6.67 2.86 8.15
CA PHE A 373 -6.37 3.47 6.86
C PHE A 373 -7.46 4.45 6.38
N MET A 374 -7.03 5.41 5.56
CA MET A 374 -7.85 6.48 4.98
C MET A 374 -7.46 6.69 3.51
N GLU A 375 -8.46 6.73 2.63
CA GLU A 375 -8.28 7.08 1.21
C GLU A 375 -8.99 8.40 0.92
N SER A 376 -8.28 9.36 0.34
CA SER A 376 -8.85 10.62 -0.13
C SER A 376 -9.70 11.34 0.92
N GLY A 377 -9.31 11.31 2.21
CA GLY A 377 -10.03 11.92 3.33
C GLY A 377 -11.17 11.08 3.92
N LEU A 378 -11.48 9.92 3.35
CA LEU A 378 -12.47 8.97 3.87
C LEU A 378 -11.78 7.98 4.81
N LEU A 379 -12.06 8.10 6.11
CA LEU A 379 -11.55 7.15 7.10
C LEU A 379 -12.33 5.84 6.98
N MET A 380 -11.66 4.80 6.48
CA MET A 380 -12.26 3.49 6.20
C MET A 380 -12.01 2.47 7.30
N SER A 381 -10.93 2.65 8.08
CA SER A 381 -10.71 1.90 9.32
C SER A 381 -9.99 2.76 10.36
N THR A 382 -10.43 2.70 11.61
CA THR A 382 -9.98 3.60 12.68
C THR A 382 -8.47 3.51 12.91
N LEU A 383 -7.78 4.65 12.91
CA LEU A 383 -6.36 4.75 13.25
C LEU A 383 -6.13 4.45 14.74
N LYS A 384 -5.17 3.58 15.04
CA LYS A 384 -4.83 3.15 16.40
C LYS A 384 -3.52 3.79 16.89
N PRO A 385 -3.41 4.13 18.18
CA PRO A 385 -2.17 4.67 18.73
C PRO A 385 -1.04 3.63 18.71
N ASN A 386 0.20 4.10 18.86
CA ASN A 386 1.44 3.32 18.91
C ASN A 386 1.79 2.57 17.62
N LEU A 387 1.09 2.82 16.51
CA LEU A 387 1.39 2.20 15.23
C LEU A 387 2.13 3.15 14.31
N ALA A 388 3.09 2.62 13.56
CA ALA A 388 3.75 3.36 12.49
C ALA A 388 2.73 3.71 11.41
N THR A 389 2.68 4.98 11.05
CA THR A 389 1.65 5.56 10.20
C THR A 389 2.30 6.43 9.13
N PHE A 390 2.12 6.05 7.87
CA PHE A 390 2.38 6.91 6.73
C PHE A 390 1.14 7.77 6.51
N PHE A 391 1.30 9.08 6.36
CA PHE A 391 0.19 9.95 6.03
C PHE A 391 0.57 11.10 5.10
N VAL A 392 -0.45 11.63 4.44
CA VAL A 392 -0.40 12.83 3.62
C VAL A 392 -1.49 13.77 4.09
N THR A 393 -1.13 15.01 4.37
CA THR A 393 -2.06 16.05 4.79
C THR A 393 -2.68 16.78 3.59
N ARG A 394 -3.74 17.56 3.81
CA ARG A 394 -4.43 18.34 2.78
C ARG A 394 -3.57 19.40 2.11
N ASP A 395 -2.60 19.95 2.83
CA ASP A 395 -1.60 20.89 2.29
C ASP A 395 -0.46 20.16 1.55
N GLY A 396 -0.53 18.83 1.42
CA GLY A 396 0.39 18.02 0.63
C GLY A 396 1.69 17.67 1.35
N ALA A 397 1.76 17.83 2.68
CA ALA A 397 2.88 17.34 3.46
C ALA A 397 2.82 15.80 3.54
N VAL A 398 3.96 15.16 3.27
CA VAL A 398 4.14 13.71 3.39
C VAL A 398 4.97 13.45 4.63
N ASP A 399 4.55 12.52 5.48
CA ASP A 399 5.27 12.18 6.70
C ASP A 399 4.98 10.75 7.17
N ILE A 400 5.86 10.25 8.03
CA ILE A 400 5.74 8.97 8.72
C ILE A 400 5.91 9.24 10.22
N LYS A 401 5.08 8.65 11.08
CA LYS A 401 5.29 8.71 12.54
C LYS A 401 4.69 7.53 13.29
N THR A 402 5.10 7.34 14.54
CA THR A 402 4.31 6.55 15.50
C THR A 402 3.08 7.35 15.92
N TRP A 403 1.88 6.82 15.66
CA TRP A 403 0.62 7.52 15.92
C TRP A 403 0.38 7.70 17.41
N ALA A 404 0.10 8.93 17.85
CA ALA A 404 -0.26 9.24 19.23
C ALA A 404 -1.80 9.30 19.38
N VAL A 405 -2.28 9.27 20.63
CA VAL A 405 -3.73 9.34 20.91
C VAL A 405 -4.29 10.70 20.47
N GLU A 406 -3.53 11.75 20.73
CA GLU A 406 -3.87 13.15 20.44
C GLU A 406 -3.91 13.43 18.94
N ASP A 407 -3.27 12.60 18.12
CA ASP A 407 -3.19 12.80 16.68
C ASP A 407 -4.55 12.67 15.98
N SER A 408 -5.50 11.97 16.61
CA SER A 408 -6.86 11.77 16.10
C SER A 408 -7.63 13.07 15.86
N VAL A 409 -7.26 14.18 16.54
CA VAL A 409 -7.85 15.51 16.29
C VAL A 409 -7.51 16.05 14.90
N ARG A 410 -6.45 15.54 14.27
CA ARG A 410 -5.96 15.99 12.97
C ARG A 410 -6.56 15.21 11.80
N ASN A 411 -7.42 14.22 12.03
CA ASN A 411 -8.01 13.41 10.96
C ASN A 411 -8.67 14.26 9.87
N SER A 412 -9.28 15.40 10.22
CA SER A 412 -9.88 16.33 9.26
C SER A 412 -8.85 17.00 8.34
N GLN A 413 -7.57 17.00 8.69
CA GLN A 413 -6.46 17.56 7.90
C GLN A 413 -5.75 16.52 7.03
N LEU A 414 -6.13 15.24 7.13
CA LEU A 414 -5.49 14.14 6.40
C LEU A 414 -6.22 13.85 5.09
N LEU A 415 -5.46 13.41 4.09
CA LEU A 415 -5.99 12.88 2.83
C LEU A 415 -5.73 11.39 2.69
N TYR A 416 -4.51 10.96 2.95
CA TYR A 416 -4.11 9.57 2.79
C TYR A 416 -3.47 9.11 4.09
N VAL A 417 -3.89 7.96 4.60
CA VAL A 417 -3.30 7.38 5.81
C VAL A 417 -3.23 5.87 5.67
N ARG A 418 -2.11 5.29 6.08
CA ARG A 418 -1.95 3.85 6.18
C ARG A 418 -1.05 3.49 7.36
N GLN A 419 -1.58 2.71 8.29
CA GLN A 419 -0.81 2.19 9.42
C GLN A 419 -0.24 0.81 9.11
N ASN A 420 0.97 0.50 9.58
CA ASN A 420 1.52 -0.86 9.53
C ASN A 420 2.36 -1.12 10.78
N GLY A 421 1.82 -1.95 11.69
CA GLY A 421 2.57 -2.46 12.83
C GLY A 421 3.25 -1.37 13.67
N VAL A 422 4.34 -1.74 14.32
CA VAL A 422 5.18 -0.82 15.10
C VAL A 422 6.31 -0.25 14.25
N ALA A 423 6.80 0.94 14.60
CA ALA A 423 7.92 1.57 13.89
C ALA A 423 9.24 0.79 14.09
N LEU A 424 10.13 0.81 13.10
CA LEU A 424 11.45 0.19 13.18
C LEU A 424 12.41 1.11 13.95
N VAL A 425 12.50 2.35 13.49
CA VAL A 425 13.12 3.49 14.17
C VAL A 425 12.10 4.59 14.38
N ASP A 426 12.25 5.30 15.49
CA ASP A 426 11.44 6.46 15.84
C ASP A 426 12.34 7.49 16.54
N GLY A 427 12.46 8.66 15.94
CA GLY A 427 13.20 9.79 16.46
C GLY A 427 12.25 10.90 16.88
N GLY A 428 12.68 11.65 17.88
CA GLY A 428 11.88 12.70 18.51
C GLY A 428 11.64 13.92 17.62
N GLY A 429 12.12 13.93 16.37
CA GLY A 429 11.91 14.99 15.40
C GLY A 429 13.12 15.30 14.50
N ARG A 430 13.02 16.47 13.85
CA ARG A 430 13.82 16.94 12.70
C ARG A 430 15.34 16.78 12.81
N ASP A 431 15.90 16.84 14.02
CA ASP A 431 17.36 16.82 14.26
C ASP A 431 17.83 15.51 14.93
N SER A 432 17.02 14.45 14.93
CA SER A 432 17.37 13.18 15.56
C SER A 432 17.55 12.04 14.56
N ILE A 433 18.60 11.24 14.76
CA ILE A 433 18.67 9.91 14.15
C ILE A 433 17.72 9.02 14.94
N GLY A 434 16.77 8.38 14.24
CA GLY A 434 15.76 7.53 14.85
C GLY A 434 16.40 6.42 15.68
N ALA A 435 15.93 6.23 16.90
CA ALA A 435 16.35 5.10 17.73
C ALA A 435 15.51 3.86 17.38
N PRO A 436 16.08 2.64 17.38
CA PRO A 436 15.29 1.43 17.27
C PRO A 436 14.20 1.42 18.34
N THR A 437 12.98 1.04 17.95
CA THR A 437 11.88 0.95 18.91
C THR A 437 12.00 -0.29 19.78
N LYS A 438 11.32 -0.30 20.93
CA LYS A 438 11.41 -1.40 21.92
C LYS A 438 10.99 -2.77 21.37
N TYR A 439 10.22 -2.80 20.28
CA TYR A 439 9.66 -4.02 19.73
C TYR A 439 10.51 -4.63 18.60
N VAL A 440 11.56 -3.96 18.13
CA VAL A 440 12.39 -4.42 17.00
C VAL A 440 12.94 -5.83 17.21
N ALA A 441 13.53 -6.10 18.38
CA ALA A 441 14.04 -7.44 18.72
C ALA A 441 12.96 -8.46 19.15
N GLN A 442 11.69 -8.04 19.26
CA GLN A 442 10.60 -8.82 19.86
C GLN A 442 9.62 -9.33 18.82
N TRP A 443 9.79 -10.59 18.40
CA TRP A 443 8.99 -11.21 17.35
C TRP A 443 7.47 -11.07 17.55
N GLY A 444 6.93 -11.61 18.66
CA GLY A 444 5.50 -11.60 18.92
C GLY A 444 4.95 -10.19 19.17
N PRO A 445 5.43 -9.45 20.20
CA PRO A 445 4.95 -8.11 20.50
C PRO A 445 5.17 -7.07 19.39
N GLY A 446 6.15 -7.26 18.50
CA GLY A 446 6.34 -6.42 17.31
C GLY A 446 5.46 -6.80 16.12
N ASN A 447 4.66 -7.86 16.24
CA ASN A 447 3.84 -8.44 15.17
C ASN A 447 4.65 -8.74 13.89
N TRP A 448 5.93 -9.10 14.06
CA TRP A 448 6.81 -9.37 12.94
C TRP A 448 6.43 -10.71 12.31
N SER A 449 6.11 -10.71 11.02
CA SER A 449 5.78 -11.96 10.31
C SER A 449 7.04 -12.61 9.75
N GLY A 450 7.03 -13.94 9.68
CA GLY A 450 8.07 -14.71 9.02
C GLY A 450 7.71 -14.99 7.56
N ASN A 451 8.58 -15.72 6.89
CA ASN A 451 8.33 -16.24 5.56
C ASN A 451 7.37 -17.45 5.59
N ALA A 452 7.29 -18.11 4.44
CA ALA A 452 6.52 -19.32 4.20
C ALA A 452 6.85 -20.54 5.07
N GLU A 453 7.96 -20.49 5.81
CA GLU A 453 8.47 -21.49 6.75
C GLU A 453 8.70 -20.88 8.15
N SER A 454 8.06 -19.74 8.46
CA SER A 454 8.23 -18.96 9.69
C SER A 454 9.65 -18.43 9.97
N LYS A 455 10.55 -18.42 8.98
CA LYS A 455 11.87 -17.78 9.10
C LYS A 455 11.76 -16.27 9.09
N GLN A 456 12.53 -15.60 9.94
CA GLN A 456 12.47 -14.14 10.07
C GLN A 456 13.26 -13.44 8.97
N GLU A 457 14.34 -14.05 8.51
CA GLU A 457 15.15 -13.60 7.38
C GLU A 457 14.39 -13.85 6.08
N THR A 458 13.88 -12.78 5.49
CA THR A 458 13.04 -12.84 4.30
C THR A 458 13.08 -11.52 3.55
N PRO A 459 12.69 -11.47 2.25
CA PRO A 459 12.53 -10.20 1.57
C PRO A 459 11.55 -9.28 2.32
N ARG A 460 11.93 -8.03 2.53
CA ARG A 460 11.12 -7.02 3.22
C ARG A 460 11.17 -5.70 2.48
N SER A 461 10.12 -4.89 2.64
CA SER A 461 10.20 -3.48 2.29
C SER A 461 9.84 -2.60 3.46
N ALA A 462 10.39 -1.39 3.49
CA ALA A 462 10.06 -0.38 4.46
C ALA A 462 10.22 1.01 3.87
N ALA A 463 9.65 2.00 4.53
CA ALA A 463 9.87 3.40 4.19
C ALA A 463 10.33 4.21 5.40
N CYS A 464 11.06 5.30 5.14
CA CYS A 464 11.50 6.25 6.15
C CYS A 464 11.49 7.69 5.62
N ILE A 465 11.57 8.65 6.55
CA ILE A 465 11.86 10.05 6.21
C ILE A 465 13.32 10.34 6.56
N ILE A 466 14.04 10.89 5.59
CA ILE A 466 15.31 11.57 5.81
C ILE A 466 15.05 13.06 5.75
N GLU A 467 15.54 13.79 6.75
CA GLU A 467 15.44 15.24 6.82
C GLU A 467 16.82 15.83 6.96
N THR A 468 17.11 16.83 6.13
CA THR A 468 18.30 17.67 6.23
C THR A 468 17.89 19.07 6.67
N GLU A 469 18.85 19.97 6.84
CA GLU A 469 18.56 21.36 7.18
C GLU A 469 17.61 22.01 6.16
N THR A 470 17.74 21.65 4.88
CA THR A 470 17.06 22.30 3.75
C THR A 470 16.04 21.43 3.03
N ASP A 471 16.10 20.10 3.15
CA ASP A 471 15.40 19.15 2.30
C ASP A 471 14.78 17.99 3.09
N ARG A 472 13.73 17.39 2.53
CA ARG A 472 13.07 16.20 3.07
C ARG A 472 12.90 15.18 1.96
N PHE A 473 13.19 13.92 2.27
CA PHE A 473 13.12 12.83 1.33
C PHE A 473 12.30 11.69 1.91
N LEU A 474 11.41 11.13 1.09
CA LEU A 474 10.79 9.85 1.37
C LEU A 474 11.68 8.76 0.79
N VAL A 475 12.13 7.85 1.63
CA VAL A 475 12.92 6.70 1.23
C VAL A 475 12.07 5.45 1.24
N PHE A 476 12.14 4.66 0.18
CA PHE A 476 11.72 3.27 0.14
C PHE A 476 12.96 2.38 0.13
N ALA A 477 12.95 1.31 0.92
CA ALA A 477 14.02 0.32 0.99
C ALA A 477 13.46 -1.08 0.74
N TYR A 478 14.14 -1.83 -0.12
CA TYR A 478 13.98 -3.27 -0.31
C TYR A 478 15.18 -3.98 0.31
N PHE A 479 14.90 -4.96 1.16
CA PHE A 479 15.88 -5.82 1.80
C PHE A 479 15.72 -7.21 1.21
N SER A 480 16.74 -7.77 0.57
CA SER A 480 16.63 -9.09 -0.06
C SER A 480 16.50 -10.23 0.95
N SER A 481 17.08 -10.07 2.14
CA SER A 481 16.90 -10.95 3.29
C SER A 481 17.21 -10.21 4.59
N ALA A 482 16.19 -9.97 5.41
CA ALA A 482 16.36 -9.16 6.62
C ALA A 482 15.43 -9.59 7.76
N THR A 483 15.90 -9.42 9.00
CA THR A 483 15.03 -9.27 10.17
C THR A 483 14.74 -7.78 10.43
N PRO A 484 13.75 -7.44 11.28
CA PRO A 484 13.54 -6.05 11.71
C PRO A 484 14.77 -5.40 12.34
N ASN A 485 15.69 -6.18 12.91
CA ASN A 485 16.93 -5.66 13.52
C ASN A 485 17.80 -4.97 12.47
N VAL A 486 18.14 -5.68 11.38
CA VAL A 486 18.98 -5.09 10.33
C VAL A 486 18.28 -3.94 9.62
N MET A 487 16.96 -4.00 9.46
CA MET A 487 16.19 -2.91 8.86
C MET A 487 16.34 -1.62 9.67
N ALA A 488 16.19 -1.71 11.00
CA ALA A 488 16.41 -0.57 11.88
C ALA A 488 17.85 -0.04 11.77
N ARG A 489 18.86 -0.91 11.67
CA ARG A 489 20.27 -0.49 11.56
C ARG A 489 20.57 0.23 10.26
N VAL A 490 20.06 -0.27 9.14
CA VAL A 490 20.20 0.38 7.85
C VAL A 490 19.57 1.77 7.90
N PHE A 491 18.35 1.89 8.45
CA PHE A 491 17.70 3.19 8.59
C PHE A 491 18.46 4.15 9.50
N GLN A 492 19.05 3.67 10.60
CA GLN A 492 19.97 4.49 11.39
C GLN A 492 21.19 4.95 10.59
N ALA A 493 21.78 4.06 9.78
CA ALA A 493 22.95 4.37 8.97
C ALA A 493 22.66 5.47 7.93
N TYR A 494 21.45 5.50 7.36
CA TYR A 494 21.02 6.55 6.44
C TYR A 494 20.47 7.81 7.14
N GLY A 495 20.47 7.87 8.46
CA GLY A 495 19.94 9.03 9.20
C GLY A 495 18.42 9.16 9.13
N CYS A 496 17.69 8.07 8.96
CA CYS A 496 16.22 8.10 9.02
C CYS A 496 15.75 8.49 10.44
N ASP A 497 14.83 9.45 10.53
CA ASP A 497 14.19 9.85 11.80
C ASP A 497 13.08 8.85 12.16
N ARG A 498 12.18 8.58 11.21
CA ARG A 498 10.97 7.77 11.43
C ARG A 498 10.79 6.78 10.31
N SER A 499 10.15 5.66 10.63
CA SER A 499 10.02 4.56 9.69
C SER A 499 8.77 3.71 9.87
N ILE A 500 8.42 3.00 8.80
CA ILE A 500 7.30 2.08 8.73
C ILE A 500 7.71 0.84 7.93
N HIS A 501 7.39 -0.35 8.46
CA HIS A 501 7.53 -1.60 7.73
C HIS A 501 6.36 -1.75 6.76
N LEU A 502 6.64 -2.13 5.52
CA LEU A 502 5.66 -2.32 4.46
C LEU A 502 5.51 -3.82 4.16
N ASP A 503 4.90 -4.16 3.02
CA ASP A 503 4.68 -5.55 2.63
C ASP A 503 6.01 -6.30 2.35
N MET A 504 5.96 -7.64 2.34
CA MET A 504 7.14 -8.49 2.46
C MET A 504 7.01 -9.83 1.71
N ASN A 505 7.98 -10.72 1.87
CA ASN A 505 8.08 -12.12 1.38
C ASN A 505 8.46 -12.32 -0.08
N SER A 506 8.37 -11.31 -0.95
CA SER A 506 8.89 -11.41 -2.33
C SER A 506 9.11 -10.04 -2.95
N ALA A 507 9.95 -9.95 -3.98
CA ALA A 507 10.12 -8.73 -4.77
C ALA A 507 8.78 -8.19 -5.30
N GLY A 508 7.88 -9.08 -5.74
CA GLY A 508 6.55 -8.68 -6.21
C GLY A 508 5.63 -8.11 -5.11
N GLN A 509 5.78 -8.57 -3.86
CA GLN A 509 4.99 -8.07 -2.73
C GLN A 509 5.64 -6.84 -2.09
N ALA A 510 6.96 -6.81 -1.98
CA ALA A 510 7.78 -5.70 -1.54
C ALA A 510 8.14 -4.75 -2.71
N TYR A 511 7.19 -4.50 -3.60
CA TYR A 511 7.39 -3.88 -4.91
C TYR A 511 7.63 -2.37 -4.83
N PHE A 512 8.53 -1.89 -5.67
CA PHE A 512 8.70 -0.48 -6.03
C PHE A 512 9.09 -0.37 -7.50
N ALA A 513 8.51 0.59 -8.21
CA ALA A 513 9.00 0.98 -9.53
C ALA A 513 8.84 2.47 -9.79
N LEU A 514 9.79 3.03 -10.53
CA LEU A 514 9.65 4.30 -11.21
C LEU A 514 8.97 4.06 -12.55
N SER A 515 8.06 4.94 -12.95
CA SER A 515 7.41 4.81 -14.24
C SER A 515 6.98 6.15 -14.81
N LYS A 516 7.08 6.32 -16.13
CA LYS A 516 6.54 7.51 -16.81
C LYS A 516 6.08 7.15 -18.21
N LEU A 517 5.11 7.91 -18.71
CA LEU A 517 4.73 7.83 -20.11
C LEU A 517 5.87 8.37 -20.98
N VAL A 518 6.21 7.60 -22.02
CA VAL A 518 7.15 7.99 -23.08
C VAL A 518 6.46 7.83 -24.42
N SER A 519 6.65 8.80 -25.30
CA SER A 519 6.17 8.77 -26.68
C SER A 519 7.36 8.66 -27.62
N ASN A 520 7.26 7.77 -28.61
CA ASN A 520 8.23 7.67 -29.69
C ASN A 520 7.69 8.23 -31.02
N GLY A 521 6.66 9.07 -30.98
CA GLY A 521 6.01 9.66 -32.16
C GLY A 521 4.90 8.79 -32.77
N GLU A 522 5.02 7.47 -32.69
CA GLU A 522 4.03 6.53 -33.26
C GLU A 522 3.16 5.86 -32.18
N SER A 523 3.68 5.71 -30.97
CA SER A 523 2.93 5.12 -29.86
C SER A 523 3.36 5.69 -28.51
N THR A 524 2.45 5.64 -27.55
CA THR A 524 2.76 5.91 -26.14
C THR A 524 2.92 4.58 -25.41
N SER A 525 3.96 4.50 -24.57
CA SER A 525 4.21 3.36 -23.68
C SER A 525 4.74 3.86 -22.34
N TYR A 526 4.76 3.00 -21.33
CA TYR A 526 5.45 3.31 -20.08
C TYR A 526 6.92 2.88 -20.17
N LEU A 527 7.82 3.79 -19.79
CA LEU A 527 9.13 3.41 -19.28
C LEU A 527 8.90 2.96 -17.83
N VAL A 528 9.36 1.76 -17.47
CA VAL A 528 9.24 1.21 -16.11
C VAL A 528 10.62 0.75 -15.63
N GLU A 529 11.06 1.31 -14.52
CA GLU A 529 12.32 0.97 -13.85
C GLU A 529 12.02 0.45 -12.44
N PRO A 530 11.93 -0.88 -12.25
CA PRO A 530 11.76 -1.44 -10.91
C PRO A 530 13.00 -1.19 -10.04
N LEU A 531 12.83 -1.14 -8.72
CA LEU A 531 13.98 -0.99 -7.80
C LEU A 531 15.00 -2.11 -7.97
N VAL A 532 14.53 -3.36 -7.95
CA VAL A 532 15.34 -4.53 -8.33
C VAL A 532 14.70 -5.22 -9.54
N LYS A 533 15.53 -5.74 -10.46
CA LYS A 533 15.09 -6.31 -11.75
C LYS A 533 14.02 -7.38 -11.60
N GLU A 534 14.06 -8.14 -10.52
CA GLU A 534 13.15 -9.22 -10.18
C GLU A 534 11.70 -8.73 -10.03
N MET A 535 11.49 -7.48 -9.59
CA MET A 535 10.16 -6.88 -9.47
C MET A 535 9.47 -6.71 -10.83
N ALA A 536 10.22 -6.70 -11.95
CA ALA A 536 9.64 -6.60 -13.29
C ALA A 536 8.64 -7.74 -13.59
N ALA A 537 8.82 -8.90 -12.94
CA ALA A 537 7.91 -10.03 -13.10
C ALA A 537 6.50 -9.78 -12.54
N ALA A 538 6.34 -8.79 -11.65
CA ALA A 538 5.05 -8.39 -11.10
C ALA A 538 4.31 -7.34 -11.96
N ASN A 539 4.94 -6.84 -13.03
CA ASN A 539 4.31 -5.87 -13.92
C ASN A 539 3.27 -6.56 -14.82
N PRO A 540 2.02 -6.06 -14.88
CA PRO A 540 1.03 -6.58 -15.79
C PRO A 540 1.43 -6.33 -17.25
N LYS A 541 0.83 -7.13 -18.15
CA LYS A 541 0.86 -6.90 -19.59
C LYS A 541 -0.52 -6.48 -20.07
N LEU A 542 -0.59 -5.34 -20.74
CA LEU A 542 -1.79 -4.85 -21.40
C LEU A 542 -1.52 -4.80 -22.91
N ASN A 543 -2.31 -5.53 -23.69
CA ASN A 543 -2.10 -5.67 -25.15
C ASN A 543 -0.65 -6.06 -25.52
N GLY A 544 -0.06 -6.98 -24.76
CA GLY A 544 1.31 -7.46 -24.95
C GLY A 544 2.41 -6.52 -24.44
N LYS A 545 2.10 -5.27 -24.08
CA LYS A 545 3.05 -4.29 -23.54
C LYS A 545 3.08 -4.33 -22.01
N THR A 546 4.27 -4.26 -21.44
CA THR A 546 4.45 -4.12 -19.98
C THR A 546 3.92 -2.75 -19.53
N VAL A 547 3.12 -2.75 -18.48
CA VAL A 547 2.62 -1.54 -17.81
C VAL A 547 3.01 -1.57 -16.33
N PRO A 548 3.18 -0.42 -15.67
CA PRO A 548 3.52 -0.40 -14.25
C PRO A 548 2.40 -1.03 -13.42
N ARG A 549 2.80 -1.86 -12.45
CA ARG A 549 1.87 -2.37 -11.43
C ARG A 549 1.29 -1.17 -10.65
N TYR A 550 0.06 -1.32 -10.15
CA TYR A 550 -0.64 -0.32 -9.34
C TYR A 550 -1.08 0.96 -10.07
N LEU A 551 -0.97 1.07 -11.39
CA LEU A 551 -1.27 2.31 -12.09
C LEU A 551 -2.37 2.16 -13.14
N VAL A 552 -2.18 1.28 -14.13
CA VAL A 552 -3.11 1.15 -15.27
C VAL A 552 -4.13 0.03 -15.07
N VAL A 553 -3.70 -1.05 -14.46
CA VAL A 553 -4.54 -2.21 -14.18
C VAL A 553 -4.91 -2.17 -12.69
N PRO A 554 -6.21 -2.25 -12.34
CA PRO A 554 -6.63 -2.36 -10.94
C PRO A 554 -5.86 -3.47 -10.23
N ASP A 555 -5.32 -3.23 -9.05
CA ASP A 555 -4.63 -4.25 -8.24
C ASP A 555 -5.47 -4.67 -7.04
N TYR A 556 -5.36 -5.93 -6.65
CA TYR A 556 -6.11 -6.43 -5.50
C TYR A 556 -5.58 -5.88 -4.15
N LYS A 557 -4.32 -5.44 -4.13
CA LYS A 557 -3.64 -4.83 -2.98
C LYS A 557 -3.58 -3.32 -3.07
N ASP A 558 -3.45 -2.71 -1.89
CA ASP A 558 -3.20 -1.29 -1.74
C ASP A 558 -1.76 -0.91 -2.10
N ALA A 559 -1.60 0.33 -2.55
CA ALA A 559 -0.29 0.88 -2.86
C ALA A 559 -0.24 2.38 -2.60
N PHE A 560 0.99 2.85 -2.37
CA PHE A 560 1.31 4.25 -2.45
C PHE A 560 1.75 4.62 -3.86
N TYR A 561 1.56 5.87 -4.20
CA TYR A 561 2.06 6.46 -5.45
C TYR A 561 2.69 7.82 -5.17
N LEU A 562 3.73 8.15 -5.93
CA LEU A 562 4.37 9.46 -5.89
C LEU A 562 4.09 10.19 -7.19
N TYR A 563 3.64 11.44 -7.06
CA TYR A 563 3.31 12.28 -8.21
C TYR A 563 3.98 13.64 -8.08
N ARG A 564 4.38 14.18 -9.23
CA ARG A 564 5.00 15.49 -9.32
C ARG A 564 3.99 16.57 -8.93
N LYS A 565 4.40 17.53 -8.10
CA LYS A 565 3.53 18.62 -7.62
C LYS A 565 3.06 19.52 -8.78
#